data_AF-A0A3D8RSS2-F1
#
_entry.id   AF-A0A3D8RSS2-F1
#
_cell.length_a   1.000
_cell.length_b   1.000
_cell.length_c   1.000
_cell.angle_alpha   90.00
_cell.angle_beta   90.00
_cell.angle_gamma   90.00
#
_symmetry.space_group_name_H-M   'P 1'
#
loop_
_entity.id
_entity.type
_entity.pdbx_description
1 polymer ?
#
loop_
_entity_poly.entity_id
_entity_poly.type
_entity_poly.pdbx_seq_one_letter_code
_entity_poly.pdbx_strand_id
1 'polypeptide(L)'
;MTVHLTILIKKLDSLTDEQFHAYWSNEHPKIWGSVPIVQAKIVKYSQFHVDAPTTAALRAAGLPLAEYDGEVEMWADSMEDLMAVFQDEEYLRVVVPDEESFLKRSEAVMMLGNDEVKWDNGKKAE
;
A
#
# COMPACT_ATOMS: atom_id res chain seq x y z
N MET A 1 19.45 -4.52 5.96
CA MET A 1 18.35 -4.76 6.93
C MET A 1 17.09 -4.42 6.18
N THR A 2 16.18 -5.37 6.05
CA THR A 2 14.94 -5.14 5.30
C THR A 2 14.16 -3.99 5.92
N VAL A 3 13.84 -2.99 5.11
CA VAL A 3 12.97 -1.88 5.49
C VAL A 3 11.54 -2.22 5.10
N HIS A 4 10.58 -1.71 5.87
CA HIS A 4 9.15 -1.87 5.64
C HIS A 4 8.51 -0.49 5.53
N LEU A 5 7.85 -0.23 4.41
CA LEU A 5 7.04 0.95 4.14
C LEU A 5 5.55 0.59 4.14
N THR A 6 4.79 1.28 4.97
CA THR A 6 3.32 1.34 4.93
C THR A 6 2.90 2.65 4.28
N ILE A 7 1.94 2.61 3.35
CA ILE A 7 1.29 3.78 2.78
C ILE A 7 -0.21 3.68 3.00
N LEU A 8 -0.78 4.59 3.79
CA LEU A 8 -2.21 4.72 3.97
C LEU A 8 -2.80 5.52 2.81
N ILE A 9 -3.81 4.98 2.14
CA ILE A 9 -4.37 5.56 0.91
C ILE A 9 -5.87 5.79 1.01
N LYS A 10 -6.35 6.79 0.29
CA LYS A 10 -7.76 7.09 0.09
C LYS A 10 -8.11 6.96 -1.38
N LYS A 11 -9.28 6.40 -1.68
CA LYS A 11 -9.82 6.35 -3.04
C LYS A 11 -10.30 7.74 -3.48
N LEU A 12 -10.45 7.92 -4.80
CA LEU A 12 -11.11 9.11 -5.33
C LEU A 12 -12.60 9.13 -4.95
N ASP A 13 -13.15 10.33 -4.69
CA ASP A 13 -14.57 10.50 -4.30
C ASP A 13 -15.55 10.07 -5.39
N SER A 14 -15.09 10.02 -6.65
CA SER A 14 -15.86 9.56 -7.81
C SER A 14 -16.01 8.05 -7.90
N LEU A 15 -15.27 7.28 -7.10
CA LEU A 15 -15.27 5.81 -7.16
C LEU A 15 -16.06 5.21 -6.00
N THR A 16 -16.80 4.15 -6.31
CA THR A 16 -17.34 3.26 -5.28
C THR A 16 -16.23 2.40 -4.66
N ASP A 17 -16.47 1.87 -3.46
CA ASP A 17 -15.51 1.00 -2.77
C ASP A 17 -15.22 -0.25 -3.61
N GLU A 18 -16.26 -0.84 -4.21
CA GLU A 18 -16.13 -1.99 -5.10
C GLU A 18 -15.25 -1.67 -6.32
N GLN A 19 -15.47 -0.53 -6.98
CA GLN A 19 -14.66 -0.12 -8.13
C GLN A 19 -13.20 0.09 -7.75
N PHE A 20 -12.96 0.80 -6.65
CA PHE A 20 -11.62 1.05 -6.13
C PHE A 20 -10.88 -0.26 -5.81
N HIS A 21 -11.48 -1.12 -4.99
CA HIS A 21 -10.84 -2.36 -4.59
C HIS A 21 -10.67 -3.36 -5.74
N ALA A 22 -11.65 -3.44 -6.66
CA ALA A 22 -11.53 -4.30 -7.83
C ALA A 22 -10.39 -3.83 -8.75
N TYR A 23 -10.27 -2.53 -9.01
CA TYR A 23 -9.18 -2.01 -9.83
C TYR A 23 -7.82 -2.18 -9.14
N TRP A 24 -7.73 -1.78 -7.87
CA TRP A 24 -6.49 -1.81 -7.10
C TRP A 24 -5.96 -3.24 -6.89
N SER A 25 -6.85 -4.22 -6.70
CA SER A 25 -6.45 -5.63 -6.52
C SER A 25 -6.09 -6.32 -7.84
N ASN A 26 -6.65 -5.91 -8.97
CA ASN A 26 -6.55 -6.69 -10.22
C ASN A 26 -5.72 -6.00 -11.31
N GLU A 27 -5.85 -4.70 -11.48
CA GLU A 27 -5.21 -3.96 -12.58
C GLU A 27 -3.93 -3.27 -12.14
N HIS A 28 -3.99 -2.51 -11.04
CA HIS A 28 -2.82 -1.79 -10.51
C HIS A 28 -1.58 -2.68 -10.30
N PRO A 29 -1.66 -3.93 -9.76
CA PRO A 29 -0.46 -4.76 -9.56
C PRO A 29 0.21 -5.18 -10.86
N LYS A 30 -0.55 -5.27 -11.96
CA LYS A 30 0.00 -5.58 -13.28
C LYS A 30 0.86 -4.43 -13.77
N ILE A 31 0.39 -3.19 -13.57
CA ILE A 31 1.10 -1.97 -13.94
C ILE A 31 2.30 -1.76 -13.03
N TRP A 32 2.10 -1.78 -11.71
CA TRP A 32 3.16 -1.69 -10.70
C TRP A 32 4.26 -2.73 -10.94
N GLY A 33 3.87 -4.00 -11.08
CA GLY A 33 4.79 -5.11 -11.33
C GLY A 33 5.43 -5.11 -12.72
N SER A 34 4.95 -4.30 -13.67
CA SER A 34 5.58 -4.19 -15.00
C SER A 34 6.88 -3.38 -14.97
N VAL A 35 7.07 -2.53 -13.95
CA VAL A 35 8.23 -1.63 -13.87
C VAL A 35 9.49 -2.41 -13.44
N PRO A 36 10.60 -2.37 -14.20
CA PRO A 36 11.79 -3.16 -13.89
C PRO A 36 12.41 -2.87 -12.52
N ILE A 37 12.44 -1.61 -12.08
CA ILE A 37 13.01 -1.26 -10.76
C ILE A 37 12.22 -1.90 -9.61
N VAL A 38 10.88 -1.98 -9.76
CA VAL A 38 10.01 -2.62 -8.76
C VAL A 38 10.39 -4.09 -8.62
N GLN A 39 10.51 -4.81 -9.75
CA GLN A 39 10.89 -6.22 -9.75
C GLN A 39 12.29 -6.45 -9.17
N ALA A 40 13.20 -5.48 -9.36
CA ALA A 40 14.57 -5.59 -8.91
C ALA A 40 14.76 -5.26 -7.42
N LYS A 41 13.94 -4.37 -6.85
CA LYS A 41 14.19 -3.76 -5.53
C LYS A 41 13.16 -4.10 -4.46
N ILE A 42 11.94 -4.46 -4.84
CA ILE A 42 10.88 -4.79 -3.89
C ILE A 42 10.88 -6.29 -3.61
N VAL A 43 11.09 -6.64 -2.35
CA VAL A 43 11.13 -8.02 -1.83
C VAL A 43 9.72 -8.56 -1.60
N LYS A 44 8.81 -7.71 -1.11
CA LYS A 44 7.41 -8.05 -0.87
C LYS A 44 6.54 -6.83 -1.10
N TYR A 45 5.36 -7.05 -1.69
CA TYR A 45 4.30 -6.07 -1.90
C TYR A 45 2.99 -6.67 -1.40
N SER A 46 2.23 -5.91 -0.60
CA SER A 46 0.90 -6.31 -0.14
C SER A 46 -0.09 -5.16 -0.20
N GLN A 47 -1.36 -5.52 -0.34
CA GLN A 47 -2.47 -4.59 -0.28
C GLN A 47 -3.42 -5.02 0.82
N PHE A 48 -3.69 -4.11 1.74
CA PHE A 48 -4.72 -4.25 2.75
C PHE A 48 -5.95 -3.45 2.33
N HIS A 49 -7.08 -4.14 2.22
CA HIS A 49 -8.36 -3.56 1.83
C HIS A 49 -9.22 -3.35 3.07
N VAL A 50 -9.62 -2.09 3.32
CA VAL A 50 -10.52 -1.79 4.43
C VAL A 50 -11.91 -2.35 4.14
N ASP A 51 -12.46 -3.13 5.08
CA ASP A 51 -13.85 -3.52 5.01
C ASP A 51 -14.74 -2.36 5.51
N ALA A 52 -15.32 -1.61 4.57
CA ALA A 52 -16.12 -0.43 4.87
C ALA A 52 -17.34 -0.72 5.79
N PRO A 53 -18.11 -1.82 5.59
CA PRO A 53 -19.23 -2.15 6.48
C PRO A 53 -18.80 -2.41 7.93
N THR A 54 -17.77 -3.22 8.15
CA THR A 54 -17.26 -3.51 9.50
C THR A 54 -16.69 -2.25 10.14
N THR A 55 -15.91 -1.48 9.39
CA THR A 55 -15.30 -0.23 9.88
C THR A 55 -16.37 0.79 10.28
N ALA A 56 -17.45 0.93 9.50
CA ALA A 56 -18.57 1.79 9.83
C ALA A 56 -19.29 1.33 11.12
N ALA A 57 -19.52 0.03 11.28
CA ALA A 57 -20.13 -0.53 12.48
C ALA A 57 -19.27 -0.29 13.74
N LEU A 58 -17.96 -0.51 13.65
CA LEU A 58 -17.03 -0.28 14.76
C LEU A 58 -16.93 1.22 15.11
N ARG A 59 -16.95 2.11 14.11
CA ARG A 59 -17.00 3.56 14.34
C ARG A 59 -18.29 3.99 15.02
N ALA A 60 -19.44 3.44 14.61
CA ALA A 60 -20.71 3.68 15.28
C ALA A 60 -20.73 3.18 16.73
N ALA A 61 -19.93 2.15 17.04
CA ALA A 61 -19.68 1.67 18.41
C ALA A 61 -18.68 2.53 19.20
N GLY A 62 -18.18 3.64 18.64
CA GLY A 62 -17.31 4.60 19.32
C GLY A 62 -15.82 4.26 19.29
N LEU A 63 -15.39 3.29 18.47
CA LEU A 63 -13.97 2.97 18.31
C LEU A 63 -13.27 4.00 17.40
N PRO A 64 -11.99 4.32 17.66
CA PRO A 64 -11.21 5.22 16.82
C PRO A 64 -10.65 4.45 15.61
N LEU A 65 -11.32 4.56 14.46
CA LEU A 65 -10.89 3.94 13.21
C LEU A 65 -10.29 4.99 12.29
N ALA A 66 -9.14 4.68 11.68
CA ALA A 66 -8.49 5.56 10.72
C ALA A 66 -9.41 5.80 9.50
N GLU A 67 -9.27 6.98 8.88
CA GLU A 67 -10.07 7.42 7.74
C GLU A 67 -9.33 7.17 6.42
N TYR A 68 -9.01 5.91 6.14
CA TYR A 68 -8.38 5.47 4.89
C TYR A 68 -9.17 4.31 4.29
N ASP A 69 -9.00 4.10 3.00
CA ASP A 69 -9.67 3.05 2.24
C ASP A 69 -8.77 1.82 2.06
N GLY A 70 -7.47 1.96 2.31
CA GLY A 70 -6.53 0.85 2.24
C GLY A 70 -5.13 1.19 2.70
N GLU A 71 -4.30 0.16 2.73
CA GLU A 71 -2.87 0.26 3.01
C GLU A 71 -2.06 -0.51 1.95
N VAL A 72 -0.98 0.10 1.47
CA VAL A 72 0.07 -0.57 0.69
C VAL A 72 1.20 -0.90 1.65
N GLU A 73 1.69 -2.13 1.63
CA GLU A 73 2.90 -2.53 2.34
C GLU A 73 3.99 -2.94 1.35
N MET A 74 5.21 -2.42 1.53
CA MET A 74 6.38 -2.74 0.72
C MET A 74 7.61 -3.03 1.56
N TRP A 75 8.33 -4.09 1.21
CA TRP A 75 9.62 -4.42 1.80
C TRP A 75 10.72 -4.32 0.75
N ALA A 76 11.85 -3.76 1.15
CA ALA A 76 13.07 -3.69 0.33
C ALA A 76 14.30 -4.01 1.20
N ASP A 77 15.42 -4.40 0.58
CA ASP A 77 16.65 -4.76 1.31
C ASP A 77 17.31 -3.57 2.02
N SER A 78 17.03 -2.35 1.55
CA SER A 78 17.54 -1.10 2.10
C SER A 78 16.60 0.08 1.82
N MET A 79 16.82 1.17 2.56
CA MET A 79 16.17 2.46 2.31
C MET A 79 16.48 3.00 0.91
N GLU A 80 17.71 2.82 0.45
CA GLU A 80 18.16 3.29 -0.86
C GLU A 80 17.41 2.57 -1.98
N ASP A 81 17.24 1.26 -1.86
CA ASP A 81 16.48 0.45 -2.82
C ASP A 81 15.01 0.88 -2.88
N LEU A 82 14.40 1.15 -1.73
CA LEU A 82 13.02 1.65 -1.66
C LEU A 82 12.89 3.03 -2.32
N MET A 83 13.81 3.95 -2.00
CA MET A 83 13.78 5.31 -2.57
C MET A 83 14.09 5.33 -4.06
N ALA A 84 14.93 4.40 -4.55
CA ALA A 84 15.22 4.27 -5.97
C ALA A 84 13.94 3.97 -6.78
N VAL A 85 12.98 3.22 -6.23
CA VAL A 85 11.68 2.99 -6.89
C VAL A 85 10.93 4.31 -7.09
N PHE A 86 10.80 5.12 -6.03
CA PHE A 86 10.06 6.39 -6.12
C PHE A 86 10.75 7.49 -6.94
N GLN A 87 12.02 7.29 -7.29
CA GLN A 87 12.82 8.21 -8.11
C GLN A 87 12.99 7.73 -9.55
N ASP A 88 12.60 6.49 -9.84
CA ASP A 88 12.76 5.88 -11.15
C ASP A 88 11.85 6.55 -12.19
N GLU A 89 12.41 6.87 -13.36
CA GLU A 89 11.70 7.59 -14.40
C GLU A 89 10.53 6.77 -14.98
N GLU A 90 10.65 5.45 -15.05
CA GLU A 90 9.58 4.58 -15.56
C GLU A 90 8.46 4.44 -14.54
N TYR A 91 8.79 4.29 -13.26
CA TYR A 91 7.82 4.37 -12.16
C TYR A 91 7.03 5.68 -12.22
N LEU A 92 7.71 6.82 -12.28
CA LEU A 92 7.08 8.14 -12.35
C LEU A 92 6.22 8.32 -13.60
N ARG A 93 6.63 7.73 -14.73
CA ARG A 93 5.90 7.85 -16.01
C ARG A 93 4.68 6.94 -16.09
N VAL A 94 4.74 5.75 -15.50
CA VAL A 94 3.75 4.69 -15.70
C VAL A 94 2.82 4.55 -14.50
N VAL A 95 3.37 4.54 -13.30
CA VAL A 95 2.61 4.18 -12.09
C VAL A 95 1.98 5.39 -11.44
N VAL A 96 2.66 6.55 -11.42
CA VAL A 96 2.07 7.76 -10.83
C VAL A 96 0.75 8.18 -11.52
N PRO A 97 0.66 8.22 -12.87
CA PRO A 97 -0.61 8.53 -13.53
C PRO A 97 -1.69 7.47 -13.29
N ASP A 98 -1.28 6.21 -13.12
CA ASP A 98 -2.19 5.11 -12.78
C ASP A 98 -2.76 5.29 -11.36
N GLU A 99 -1.91 5.55 -10.36
CA GLU A 99 -2.30 5.87 -8.99
C GLU A 99 -3.29 7.06 -8.94
N GLU A 100 -3.00 8.14 -9.67
CA GLU A 100 -3.88 9.32 -9.75
C GLU A 100 -5.27 9.03 -10.36
N SER A 101 -5.43 7.90 -11.05
CA SER A 101 -6.72 7.50 -11.66
C SER A 101 -7.69 6.85 -10.67
N PHE A 102 -7.20 6.34 -9.53
CA PHE A 102 -8.05 5.62 -8.57
C PHE A 102 -7.86 6.00 -7.10
N LEU A 103 -6.75 6.67 -6.74
CA LEU A 103 -6.50 7.12 -5.37
C LEU A 103 -6.12 8.62 -5.30
N LYS A 104 -6.34 9.22 -4.13
CA LYS A 104 -5.93 10.59 -3.80
C LYS A 104 -4.46 10.60 -3.42
N ARG A 105 -3.57 10.52 -4.43
CA ARG A 105 -2.13 10.35 -4.23
C ARG A 105 -1.50 11.39 -3.30
N SER A 106 -1.95 12.64 -3.38
CA SER A 106 -1.47 13.75 -2.53
C SER A 106 -1.90 13.65 -1.07
N GLU A 107 -2.91 12.84 -0.75
CA GLU A 107 -3.37 12.57 0.62
C GLU A 107 -2.75 11.30 1.22
N ALA A 108 -1.91 10.59 0.47
CA ALA A 108 -1.26 9.38 0.95
C ALA A 108 -0.28 9.70 2.10
N VAL A 109 -0.34 8.90 3.15
CA VAL A 109 0.52 9.06 4.34
C VAL A 109 1.43 7.85 4.48
N MET A 110 2.72 8.11 4.63
CA MET A 110 3.75 7.07 4.65
C MET A 110 4.31 6.87 6.06
N MET A 111 4.54 5.62 6.43
CA MET A 111 5.26 5.21 7.64
C MET A 111 6.35 4.20 7.26
N LEU A 112 7.54 4.37 7.82
CA LEU A 112 8.73 3.65 7.39
C LEU A 112 9.51 3.17 8.61
N GLY A 113 9.89 1.90 8.60
CA GLY A 113 10.60 1.28 9.71
C GLY A 113 11.15 -0.10 9.37
N ASN A 114 11.29 -0.92 10.40
CA ASN A 114 11.78 -2.29 10.31
C ASN A 114 10.88 -3.19 11.15
N ASP A 115 10.66 -4.42 10.70
CA ASP A 115 9.85 -5.37 11.44
C ASP A 115 10.67 -6.03 12.55
N GLU A 116 10.17 -5.96 13.77
CA GLU A 116 10.61 -6.81 14.87
C GLU A 116 9.59 -7.91 15.11
N VAL A 117 9.70 -9.00 14.36
CA VAL A 117 8.76 -10.12 14.46
C VAL A 117 8.85 -10.76 15.85
N LYS A 118 7.76 -10.70 16.63
CA LYS A 118 7.67 -11.33 17.97
C LYS A 118 6.87 -12.63 17.96
N TRP A 119 6.00 -12.81 16.96
CA TRP A 119 5.14 -13.96 16.79
C TRP A 119 4.96 -14.23 15.29
N ASP A 120 5.22 -15.46 14.85
CA ASP A 120 5.07 -15.89 13.46
C ASP A 120 4.35 -17.25 13.40
N ASN A 121 3.42 -17.40 12.46
CA ASN A 121 2.67 -18.65 12.22
C ASN A 121 2.09 -19.30 13.50
N GLY A 122 1.53 -18.48 14.40
CA GLY A 122 0.89 -18.95 15.63
C GLY A 122 1.87 -19.33 16.76
N LYS A 123 3.16 -18.99 16.64
CA LYS A 123 4.18 -19.25 17.67
C LYS A 123 5.06 -18.02 17.93
N LYS A 124 5.69 -17.97 19.10
CA LYS A 124 6.69 -16.94 19.41
C LYS A 124 7.87 -17.05 18.44
N ALA A 125 8.28 -15.94 17.84
CA ALA A 125 9.50 -15.88 17.04
C ALA A 125 10.74 -16.03 17.95
N GLU A 126 11.73 -16.79 17.50
CA GLU A 126 12.99 -17.04 18.22
C GLU A 126 13.92 -15.82 18.20
#